data_AF-F4KI28-F1
#
_entry.id   AF-F4KI28-F1
#
_cell.length_a   1.000
_cell.length_b   1.000
_cell.length_c   1.000
_cell.angle_alpha   90.00
_cell.angle_beta   90.00
_cell.angle_gamma   90.00
#
_symmetry.space_group_name_H-M   'P 1'
#
loop_
_entity.id
_entity.type
_entity.pdbx_description
1 polymer ?
#
loop_
_entity_poly.entity_id
_entity_poly.type
_entity_poly.pdbx_seq_one_letter_code
_entity_poly.pdbx_strand_id
1 'polypeptide(L)'
;MEKSPVVMAEEGEHSGAKELPKPKISMSDLTFVIGVYTTKSKKLTVVEFGADREFNPNDRFKIEIVDLSRFELPKSGMDDVMITWEVVYKKDWQNIVTIVKGRRSLDTNLRWLFNDLLAPEDLIRRGLTGDVKVSLNGDLLDKISLEIFIESDQRYFSPEDTLRYLQCFFPSKN
;
A
#
# COMPACT_ATOMS: atom_id res chain seq x y z
N MET A 1 -7.53 26.12 -63.75
CA MET A 1 -8.26 25.51 -62.63
C MET A 1 -7.21 25.07 -61.62
N GLU A 2 -6.77 26.01 -60.78
CA GLU A 2 -5.74 25.74 -59.77
C GLU A 2 -6.32 24.86 -58.68
N LYS A 3 -5.70 23.70 -58.45
CA LYS A 3 -6.06 22.78 -57.36
C LYS A 3 -5.39 23.31 -56.10
N SER A 4 -6.18 23.86 -55.18
CA SER A 4 -5.72 24.18 -53.83
C SER A 4 -5.24 22.91 -53.12
N PRO A 5 -4.05 22.93 -52.49
CA PRO A 5 -3.54 21.81 -51.74
C PRO A 5 -4.29 21.65 -50.41
N VAL A 6 -4.74 20.43 -50.15
CA VAL A 6 -5.32 20.00 -48.87
C VAL A 6 -4.18 19.92 -47.86
N VAL A 7 -4.13 20.88 -46.94
CA VAL A 7 -3.22 20.85 -45.79
C VAL A 7 -3.82 19.88 -44.78
N MET A 8 -3.28 18.66 -44.75
CA MET A 8 -3.57 17.70 -43.70
C MET A 8 -2.88 18.20 -42.44
N ALA A 9 -3.68 18.69 -41.47
CA ALA A 9 -3.19 19.03 -40.15
C ALA A 9 -2.57 17.79 -39.52
N GLU A 10 -1.26 17.83 -39.27
CA GLU A 10 -0.55 16.83 -38.51
C GLU A 10 -1.24 16.71 -37.14
N GLU A 11 -1.69 15.50 -36.82
CA GLU A 11 -2.27 15.16 -35.53
C GLU A 11 -1.29 15.62 -34.45
N GLY A 12 -1.78 16.56 -33.64
CA GLY A 12 -1.00 17.23 -32.61
C GLY A 12 -0.25 16.23 -31.76
N GLU A 13 1.07 16.46 -31.72
CA GLU A 13 2.04 15.97 -30.76
C GLU A 13 1.35 15.44 -29.51
N HIS A 14 1.22 14.12 -29.43
CA HIS A 14 0.82 13.44 -28.21
C HIS A 14 1.78 13.90 -27.13
N SER A 15 1.27 14.75 -26.24
CA SER A 15 1.88 15.18 -24.98
C SER A 15 2.74 14.04 -24.47
N GLY A 16 4.07 14.21 -24.60
CA GLY A 16 5.03 13.23 -24.16
C GLY A 16 4.90 13.12 -22.65
N ALA A 17 3.96 12.29 -22.20
CA ALA A 17 3.88 11.83 -20.83
C ALA A 17 5.21 11.13 -20.61
N LYS A 18 6.18 11.86 -20.05
CA LYS A 18 7.50 11.33 -19.73
C LYS A 18 7.24 10.07 -18.93
N GLU A 19 7.50 8.93 -19.56
CA GLU A 19 7.35 7.64 -18.91
C GLU A 19 8.25 7.68 -17.68
N LEU A 20 7.63 7.55 -16.50
CA LEU A 20 8.39 7.65 -15.27
C LEU A 20 9.44 6.52 -15.25
N PRO A 21 10.69 6.78 -14.83
CA PRO A 21 11.73 5.75 -14.81
C PRO A 21 11.29 4.53 -13.99
N LYS A 22 11.50 3.31 -14.50
CA LYS A 22 11.14 2.07 -13.81
C LYS A 22 11.73 2.05 -12.38
N PRO A 23 10.98 1.55 -11.38
CA PRO A 23 11.51 1.40 -10.02
C PRO A 23 12.79 0.57 -10.00
N LYS A 24 13.75 0.95 -9.14
CA LYS A 24 15.02 0.22 -9.00
C LYS A 24 14.96 -0.96 -8.03
N ILE A 25 13.85 -1.07 -7.30
CA ILE A 25 13.58 -2.14 -6.34
C ILE A 25 12.52 -3.08 -6.91
N SER A 26 12.53 -4.33 -6.45
CA SER A 26 11.54 -5.35 -6.79
C SER A 26 10.69 -5.73 -5.57
N MET A 27 9.51 -6.32 -5.79
CA MET A 27 8.70 -6.86 -4.68
C MET A 27 9.46 -7.93 -3.90
N SER A 28 10.31 -8.72 -4.57
CA SER A 28 11.15 -9.73 -3.91
C SER A 28 12.19 -9.14 -2.95
N ASP A 29 12.54 -7.86 -3.09
CA ASP A 29 13.41 -7.17 -2.14
C ASP A 29 12.66 -6.75 -0.87
N LEU A 30 11.33 -6.84 -0.83
CA LEU A 30 10.51 -6.29 0.25
C LEU A 30 9.98 -7.39 1.15
N THR A 31 9.99 -7.12 2.45
CA THR A 31 9.28 -7.90 3.46
C THR A 31 8.32 -6.96 4.17
N PHE A 32 7.04 -7.30 4.19
CA PHE A 32 6.00 -6.52 4.83
C PHE A 32 5.72 -7.10 6.21
N VAL A 33 5.74 -6.25 7.22
CA VAL A 33 5.50 -6.62 8.61
C VAL A 33 4.26 -5.87 9.09
N ILE A 34 3.24 -6.64 9.47
CA ILE A 34 1.94 -6.11 9.87
C ILE A 34 1.75 -6.42 11.35
N GLY A 35 1.73 -5.37 12.17
CA GLY A 35 1.46 -5.48 13.60
C GLY A 35 0.01 -5.13 13.91
N VAL A 36 -0.61 -5.89 14.81
CA VAL A 36 -1.93 -5.64 15.38
C VAL A 36 -1.81 -5.76 16.89
N TYR A 37 -2.08 -4.67 17.59
CA TYR A 37 -1.92 -4.59 19.04
C TYR A 37 -3.21 -4.12 19.68
N THR A 38 -3.70 -4.85 20.67
CA THR A 38 -4.90 -4.47 21.43
C THR A 38 -4.56 -3.98 22.83
N THR A 39 -5.44 -3.16 23.43
CA THR A 39 -5.33 -2.73 24.84
C THR A 39 -5.33 -3.91 25.80
N LYS A 40 -6.00 -5.01 25.46
CA LYS A 40 -6.04 -6.27 26.23
C LYS A 40 -4.77 -7.11 26.08
N SER A 41 -3.67 -6.52 25.61
CA SER A 41 -2.32 -7.09 25.51
C SER A 41 -2.14 -8.25 24.54
N LYS A 42 -3.11 -8.55 23.67
CA LYS A 42 -2.87 -9.45 22.55
C LYS A 42 -2.11 -8.68 21.47
N LYS A 43 -0.97 -9.23 21.07
CA LYS A 43 -0.12 -8.71 20.00
C LYS A 43 0.00 -9.78 18.94
N LEU A 44 -0.31 -9.42 17.71
CA LEU A 44 -0.09 -10.25 16.54
C LEU A 44 0.86 -9.50 15.62
N THR A 45 1.88 -10.18 15.14
CA THR A 45 2.74 -9.67 14.10
C THR A 45 2.80 -10.73 13.01
N VAL A 46 2.44 -10.34 11.80
CA VAL A 46 2.49 -11.20 10.61
C VAL A 46 3.58 -10.66 9.71
N VAL A 47 4.36 -11.57 9.13
CA VAL A 47 5.43 -11.26 8.19
C VAL A 47 5.06 -11.86 6.84
N GLU A 48 5.07 -11.03 5.81
CA GLU A 48 4.74 -11.37 4.43
C GLU A 48 5.93 -11.05 3.53
N PHE A 49 6.49 -12.05 2.87
CA PHE A 49 7.62 -11.86 1.96
C PHE A 49 7.10 -11.51 0.57
N GLY A 50 7.55 -10.38 0.00
CA GLY A 50 7.15 -9.99 -1.34
C GLY A 50 7.66 -10.95 -2.42
N ALA A 51 8.65 -11.80 -2.12
CA ALA A 51 9.12 -12.86 -2.98
C ALA A 51 8.14 -14.05 -3.10
N ASP A 52 7.28 -14.24 -2.10
CA ASP A 52 6.34 -15.37 -2.03
C ASP A 52 4.97 -15.01 -2.64
N ARG A 53 4.82 -13.77 -3.13
CA ARG A 53 3.57 -13.26 -3.68
C ARG A 53 3.70 -12.94 -5.17
N GLU A 54 2.68 -13.32 -5.92
CA GLU A 54 2.52 -12.91 -7.31
C GLU A 54 1.84 -11.54 -7.37
N PHE A 55 2.52 -10.58 -7.98
CA PHE A 55 1.98 -9.24 -8.24
C PHE A 55 1.91 -9.01 -9.74
N ASN A 56 0.69 -8.91 -10.28
CA ASN A 56 0.49 -8.49 -11.66
C ASN A 56 0.70 -6.96 -11.74
N PRO A 57 1.59 -6.44 -12.60
CA PRO A 57 1.86 -5.01 -12.73
C PRO A 57 0.63 -4.14 -12.99
N ASN A 58 -0.40 -4.70 -13.64
CA ASN A 58 -1.63 -4.00 -13.99
C ASN A 58 -2.72 -4.12 -12.92
N ASP A 59 -2.53 -4.97 -11.91
CA ASP A 59 -3.49 -5.09 -10.82
C ASP A 59 -3.26 -4.00 -9.77
N ARG A 60 -4.22 -3.87 -8.87
CA ARG A 60 -4.03 -3.07 -7.65
C ARG A 60 -3.06 -3.78 -6.71
N PHE A 61 -2.18 -3.02 -6.08
CA PHE A 61 -1.38 -3.52 -4.98
C PHE A 61 -2.28 -3.78 -3.76
N LYS A 62 -2.29 -5.03 -3.32
CA LYS A 62 -3.01 -5.47 -2.13
C LYS A 62 -2.21 -6.55 -1.40
N ILE A 63 -2.01 -6.36 -0.10
CA ILE A 63 -1.58 -7.43 0.79
C ILE A 63 -2.80 -7.92 1.53
N GLU A 64 -3.10 -9.21 1.41
CA GLU A 64 -4.18 -9.85 2.14
C GLU A 64 -3.61 -10.96 3.01
N ILE A 65 -3.81 -10.81 4.32
CA ILE A 65 -3.46 -11.80 5.33
C ILE A 65 -4.77 -12.46 5.76
N VAL A 66 -4.82 -13.78 5.68
CA VAL A 66 -6.02 -14.58 5.98
C VAL A 66 -5.77 -15.56 7.12
N ASP A 67 -6.82 -16.25 7.55
CA ASP A 67 -6.80 -17.27 8.59
C ASP A 67 -6.20 -16.77 9.92
N LEU A 68 -6.43 -15.49 10.23
CA LEU A 68 -5.99 -14.88 11.49
C LEU A 68 -6.83 -15.34 12.68
N SER A 69 -7.97 -16.01 12.43
CA SER A 69 -8.88 -16.48 13.46
C SER A 69 -8.24 -17.50 14.39
N ARG A 70 -7.22 -18.22 13.91
CA ARG A 70 -6.37 -19.13 14.71
C ARG A 70 -5.58 -18.45 15.83
N PHE A 71 -5.39 -17.13 15.76
CA PHE A 71 -4.72 -16.35 16.80
C PHE A 71 -5.69 -15.86 17.89
N GLU A 72 -6.98 -16.19 17.77
CA GLU A 72 -8.02 -15.92 18.76
C GLU A 72 -8.06 -14.45 19.20
N LEU A 73 -8.01 -13.49 18.28
CA LEU A 73 -8.17 -12.07 18.58
C LEU A 73 -9.66 -11.70 18.59
N PRO A 74 -10.33 -11.59 19.75
CA PRO A 74 -11.76 -11.33 19.79
C PRO A 74 -12.08 -9.87 19.48
N LYS A 75 -13.20 -9.63 18.81
CA LYS A 75 -13.80 -8.32 18.54
C LYS A 75 -13.96 -7.49 19.81
N SER A 76 -14.28 -8.14 20.93
CA SER A 76 -14.45 -7.48 22.23
C SER A 76 -13.16 -6.85 22.78
N GLY A 77 -12.00 -7.18 22.24
CA GLY A 77 -10.73 -6.51 22.54
C GLY A 77 -10.29 -5.52 21.46
N MET A 78 -11.17 -5.18 20.51
CA MET A 78 -10.87 -4.28 19.40
C MET A 78 -11.52 -2.90 19.53
N ASP A 79 -11.97 -2.54 20.72
CA ASP A 79 -12.35 -1.17 21.09
C ASP A 79 -11.19 -0.19 20.92
N ASP A 80 -9.96 -0.70 20.99
CA ASP A 80 -8.77 0.11 20.78
C ASP A 80 -7.61 -0.74 20.25
N VAL A 81 -7.37 -0.61 18.94
CA VAL A 81 -6.39 -1.37 18.19
C VAL A 81 -5.37 -0.43 17.57
N MET A 82 -4.09 -0.74 17.76
CA MET A 82 -3.00 -0.15 17.01
C MET A 82 -2.61 -1.09 15.87
N ILE A 83 -2.59 -0.58 14.64
CA ILE A 83 -2.03 -1.28 13.49
C ILE A 83 -0.73 -0.60 13.08
N THR A 84 0.28 -1.42 12.79
CA THR A 84 1.50 -0.99 12.12
C THR A 84 1.64 -1.73 10.80
N TRP A 85 2.12 -1.02 9.80
CA TRP A 85 2.58 -1.58 8.54
C TRP A 85 3.98 -1.08 8.28
N GLU A 86 4.92 -2.01 8.32
CA GLU A 86 6.33 -1.75 8.14
C GLU A 86 6.84 -2.50 6.92
N VAL A 87 7.83 -1.93 6.26
CA VAL A 87 8.48 -2.51 5.10
C VAL A 87 9.97 -2.62 5.40
N VAL A 88 10.52 -3.82 5.24
CA VAL A 88 11.93 -4.13 5.41
C VAL A 88 12.53 -4.38 4.03
N TYR A 89 13.62 -3.70 3.72
CA TYR A 89 14.31 -3.83 2.44
C TYR A 89 15.47 -4.84 2.50
N LYS A 90 15.53 -5.74 1.52
CA LYS A 90 16.55 -6.80 1.37
C LYS A 90 16.79 -7.65 2.62
N LYS A 91 15.73 -7.86 3.42
CA LYS A 91 15.78 -8.58 4.70
C LYS A 91 16.77 -7.97 5.71
N ASP A 92 17.19 -6.72 5.50
CA ASP A 92 18.02 -5.95 6.43
C ASP A 92 17.11 -5.23 7.43
N TRP A 93 17.00 -5.77 8.64
CA TRP A 93 16.17 -5.22 9.71
C TRP A 93 16.65 -3.85 10.24
N GLN A 94 17.84 -3.39 9.84
CA GLN A 94 18.25 -2.00 10.07
C GLN A 94 17.65 -1.05 9.03
N ASN A 95 17.16 -1.57 7.91
CA ASN A 95 16.57 -0.84 6.80
C ASN A 95 15.07 -1.07 6.73
N ILE A 96 14.38 -0.59 7.76
CA ILE A 96 12.93 -0.69 7.97
C ILE A 96 12.28 0.70 7.92
N VAL A 97 11.12 0.79 7.29
CA VAL A 97 10.27 1.99 7.31
C VAL A 97 8.86 1.63 7.76
N THR A 98 8.34 2.37 8.73
CA THR A 98 6.93 2.28 9.13
C THR A 98 6.12 3.22 8.25
N ILE A 99 5.32 2.68 7.32
CA ILE A 99 4.49 3.48 6.40
C ILE A 99 3.08 3.73 6.94
N VAL A 100 2.58 2.84 7.80
CA VAL A 100 1.34 3.05 8.56
C VAL A 100 1.62 2.79 10.02
N LYS A 101 1.20 3.73 10.86
CA LYS A 101 1.09 3.54 12.30
C LYS A 101 -0.09 4.33 12.79
N GLY A 102 -1.10 3.65 13.32
CA GLY A 102 -2.18 4.37 13.94
C GLY A 102 -3.09 3.52 14.78
N ARG A 103 -3.92 4.21 15.55
CA ARG A 103 -4.73 3.67 16.63
C ARG A 103 -6.18 4.09 16.44
N ARG A 104 -7.07 3.12 16.40
CA ARG A 104 -8.51 3.29 16.13
C ARG A 104 -9.29 2.14 16.75
N SER A 105 -10.60 2.33 16.93
CA SER A 105 -11.52 1.26 17.26
C SER A 105 -11.93 0.49 15.99
N LEU A 106 -12.03 -0.85 16.06
CA LEU A 106 -12.64 -1.71 15.03
C LEU A 106 -14.05 -2.17 15.40
N ASP A 107 -14.60 -1.73 16.53
CA ASP A 107 -15.91 -2.18 17.01
C ASP A 107 -17.08 -1.80 16.09
N THR A 108 -16.95 -0.66 15.40
CA THR A 108 -17.97 -0.01 14.58
C THR A 108 -17.63 -0.01 13.10
N ASN A 109 -16.36 0.21 12.75
CA ASN A 109 -15.90 0.28 11.37
C ASN A 109 -14.71 -0.68 11.17
N LEU A 110 -14.91 -1.67 10.30
CA LEU A 110 -13.89 -2.65 9.92
C LEU A 110 -12.96 -2.13 8.80
N ARG A 111 -12.97 -0.83 8.53
CA ARG A 111 -12.13 -0.18 7.52
C ARG A 111 -11.58 1.13 8.06
N TRP A 112 -10.28 1.34 7.86
CA TRP A 112 -9.56 2.54 8.24
C TRP A 112 -8.83 3.14 7.04
N LEU A 113 -8.93 4.47 6.94
CA LEU A 113 -8.13 5.25 6.02
C LEU A 113 -7.10 6.02 6.85
N PHE A 114 -5.82 5.76 6.57
CA PHE A 114 -4.69 6.46 7.18
C PHE A 114 -4.21 7.51 6.20
N ASN A 115 -4.59 8.77 6.39
CA ASN A 115 -4.23 9.85 5.47
C ASN A 115 -2.81 10.39 5.72
N ASP A 116 -2.15 9.88 6.76
CA ASP A 116 -0.83 10.31 7.22
C ASP A 116 0.28 9.34 6.76
N LEU A 117 0.14 8.75 5.57
CA LEU A 117 1.22 7.90 5.05
C LEU A 117 2.49 8.72 4.90
N LEU A 118 3.59 8.16 5.39
CA LEU A 118 4.90 8.75 5.15
C LEU A 118 5.08 8.83 3.63
N ALA A 119 5.20 10.03 3.08
CA ALA A 119 5.23 10.22 1.63
C ALA A 119 6.12 11.40 1.23
N PRO A 120 6.72 11.36 0.03
CA PRO A 120 7.26 12.55 -0.61
C PRO A 120 6.20 13.65 -0.76
N GLU A 121 6.62 14.92 -0.79
CA GLU A 121 5.72 16.08 -0.75
C GLU A 121 4.67 16.08 -1.88
N ASP A 122 5.03 15.61 -3.08
CA ASP A 122 4.11 15.52 -4.23
C ASP A 122 2.98 14.51 -4.00
N LEU A 123 3.25 13.40 -3.30
CA LEU A 123 2.23 12.41 -2.95
C LEU A 123 1.38 12.85 -1.76
N ILE A 124 1.95 13.59 -0.80
CA ILE A 124 1.17 14.20 0.30
C ILE A 124 0.07 15.09 -0.28
N ARG A 125 0.40 15.95 -1.26
CA ARG A 125 -0.56 16.87 -1.89
C ARG A 125 -1.71 16.16 -2.64
N ARG A 126 -1.52 14.90 -3.00
CA ARG A 126 -2.52 14.08 -3.70
C ARG A 126 -3.40 13.25 -2.75
N GLY A 127 -3.16 13.33 -1.44
CA GLY A 127 -3.91 12.57 -0.44
C GLY A 127 -3.56 11.09 -0.45
N LEU A 128 -2.26 10.76 -0.39
CA LEU A 128 -1.82 9.38 -0.27
C LEU A 128 -2.31 8.76 1.05
N THR A 129 -3.06 7.68 0.93
CA THR A 129 -3.82 7.09 2.03
C THR A 129 -3.60 5.58 2.08
N GLY A 130 -3.38 5.05 3.29
CA GLY A 130 -3.36 3.61 3.54
C GLY A 130 -4.76 3.15 3.84
N ASP A 131 -5.29 2.24 3.02
CA ASP A 131 -6.60 1.64 3.21
C ASP A 131 -6.43 0.27 3.87
N VAL A 132 -6.82 0.20 5.14
CA VAL A 132 -6.75 -1.01 5.95
C VAL A 132 -8.14 -1.54 6.20
N LYS A 133 -8.42 -2.75 5.74
CA LYS A 133 -9.69 -3.44 5.98
C LYS A 133 -9.45 -4.65 6.83
N VAL A 134 -10.30 -4.87 7.81
CA VAL A 134 -10.32 -6.11 8.58
C VAL A 134 -11.61 -6.87 8.30
N SER A 135 -11.58 -8.19 8.47
CA SER A 135 -12.80 -8.99 8.49
C SER A 135 -12.79 -9.92 9.68
N LEU A 136 -13.98 -10.24 10.16
CA LEU A 136 -14.17 -11.14 11.29
C LEU A 136 -14.78 -12.46 10.81
N ASN A 137 -14.38 -13.57 11.42
CA ASN A 137 -15.05 -14.86 11.34
C ASN A 137 -15.76 -15.08 12.69
N GLY A 138 -17.07 -14.86 12.71
CA GLY A 138 -17.81 -14.67 13.97
C GLY A 138 -17.24 -13.47 14.74
N ASP A 139 -16.80 -13.71 15.97
CA ASP A 139 -16.21 -12.68 16.83
C ASP A 139 -14.69 -12.60 16.76
N LEU A 140 -14.02 -13.37 15.88
CA LEU A 140 -12.55 -13.40 15.80
C LEU A 140 -12.02 -12.66 14.58
N LEU A 141 -10.88 -11.96 14.72
CA LEU A 141 -10.14 -11.40 13.58
C LEU A 141 -9.78 -12.51 12.61
N ASP A 142 -10.18 -12.39 11.35
CA ASP A 142 -9.94 -13.43 10.35
C ASP A 142 -9.02 -12.95 9.23
N LYS A 143 -9.22 -11.73 8.75
CA LYS A 143 -8.42 -11.18 7.66
C LYS A 143 -8.06 -9.74 7.89
N ILE A 144 -6.90 -9.35 7.34
CA ILE A 144 -6.47 -7.97 7.20
C ILE A 144 -6.05 -7.77 5.75
N SER A 145 -6.59 -6.74 5.12
CA SER A 145 -6.19 -6.27 3.81
C SER A 145 -5.57 -4.89 3.93
N LEU A 146 -4.44 -4.69 3.25
CA LEU A 146 -3.70 -3.44 3.19
C LEU A 146 -3.55 -3.03 1.73
N GLU A 147 -4.00 -1.82 1.42
CA GLU A 147 -3.95 -1.21 0.09
C GLU A 147 -3.45 0.24 0.21
N ILE A 148 -2.95 0.80 -0.88
CA ILE A 148 -2.55 2.22 -0.96
C ILE A 148 -3.45 2.93 -1.96
N PHE A 149 -4.01 4.07 -1.57
CA PHE A 149 -5.01 4.84 -2.31
C PHE A 149 -4.57 6.29 -2.47
N ILE A 150 -4.86 6.89 -3.63
CA ILE A 150 -4.72 8.33 -3.86
C ILE A 150 -6.11 8.93 -3.90
N GLU A 151 -6.41 9.83 -2.96
CA GLU A 151 -7.71 10.51 -2.91
C GLU A 151 -7.96 11.39 -4.14
N SER A 152 -6.98 12.19 -4.58
CA SER A 152 -7.15 13.11 -5.71
C SER A 152 -7.49 12.42 -7.03
N ASP A 153 -6.91 11.24 -7.22
CA ASP A 153 -7.07 10.43 -8.43
C ASP A 153 -8.21 9.41 -8.32
N GLN A 154 -8.75 9.23 -7.11
CA GLN A 154 -9.69 8.16 -6.75
C GLN A 154 -9.23 6.76 -7.19
N ARG A 155 -7.93 6.48 -7.09
CA ARG A 155 -7.33 5.22 -7.57
C ARG A 155 -6.48 4.55 -6.51
N TYR A 156 -6.43 3.23 -6.59
CA TYR A 156 -5.44 2.44 -5.85
C TYR A 156 -4.11 2.41 -6.62
N PHE A 157 -3.03 2.26 -5.87
CA PHE A 157 -1.71 2.01 -6.42
C PHE A 157 -1.67 0.66 -7.14
N SER A 158 -0.92 0.60 -8.24
CA SER A 158 -0.43 -0.67 -8.78
C SER A 158 0.81 -1.14 -8.01
N PRO A 159 1.28 -2.39 -8.20
CA PRO A 159 2.57 -2.83 -7.69
C PRO A 159 3.72 -1.90 -8.11
N GLU A 160 3.70 -1.37 -9.34
CA GLU A 160 4.74 -0.44 -9.81
C GLU A 160 4.68 0.91 -9.08
N ASP A 161 3.49 1.46 -8.85
CA ASP A 161 3.32 2.67 -8.05
C ASP A 161 3.86 2.46 -6.63
N THR A 162 3.54 1.31 -6.03
CA THR A 162 4.02 0.93 -4.70
C THR A 162 5.54 0.83 -4.65
N LEU A 163 6.18 0.20 -5.63
CA LEU A 163 7.65 0.14 -5.71
C LEU A 163 8.26 1.55 -5.90
N ARG A 164 7.64 2.39 -6.73
CA ARG A 164 8.10 3.77 -6.97
C ARG A 164 7.97 4.65 -5.72
N TYR A 165 6.97 4.39 -4.90
CA TYR A 165 6.79 5.06 -3.61
C TYR A 165 7.78 4.54 -2.56
N LEU A 166 7.89 3.22 -2.40
CA LEU A 166 8.74 2.62 -1.37
C LEU A 166 10.22 2.86 -1.61
N GLN A 167 10.67 2.94 -2.87
CA GLN A 167 12.07 3.26 -3.17
C GLN A 167 12.50 4.64 -2.64
N CYS A 168 11.57 5.55 -2.35
CA CYS A 168 11.89 6.85 -1.77
C CYS A 168 12.47 6.72 -0.35
N PHE A 169 12.19 5.62 0.35
CA PHE A 169 12.69 5.35 1.70
C PHE A 169 13.94 4.47 1.71
N PHE A 170 14.17 3.75 0.61
CA PHE A 170 15.29 2.83 0.48
C PHE A 170 16.26 3.37 -0.57
N PRO A 171 17.21 4.23 -0.18
CA PRO A 171 18.22 4.68 -1.11
C PRO A 171 18.88 3.46 -1.73
N SER A 172 18.95 3.45 -3.06
CA SER A 172 19.72 2.45 -3.78
C SER A 172 21.17 2.60 -3.34
N LYS A 173 21.61 1.78 -2.38
CA LYS A 173 23.04 1.49 -2.21
C LYS A 173 23.42 0.72 -3.48
N ASN A 174 23.80 1.47 -4.51
CA ASN A 174 24.58 0.95 -5.64
C ASN A 174 25.90 0.41 -5.10
#